data_AF-A0A0F9E1Q7-F1
#
_entry.id   AF-A0A0F9E1Q7-F1
#
_cell.length_a   1.000
_cell.length_b   1.000
_cell.length_c   1.000
_cell.angle_alpha   90.00
_cell.angle_beta   90.00
_cell.angle_gamma   90.00
#
_symmetry.space_group_name_H-M   'P 1'
#
loop_
_entity.id
_entity.type
_entity.pdbx_description
1 polymer ?
#
loop_
_entity_poly.entity_id
_entity_poly.type
_entity_poly.pdbx_seq_one_letter_code
_entity_poly.pdbx_strand_id
1 'polypeptide(L)'
;MKLLLCKKCQDVFKLCIGINKYCECEESSGFYEDDGLNVIILGEYAVVIGFNNESLVEAVLNQPDSGLGEEFKAFIIPKQCGTVKHQN
;
A
#
# COMPACT_ATOMS: atom_id res chain seq x y z
N MET A 1 7.03 2.95 0.78
CA MET A 1 6.36 1.66 1.07
C MET A 1 5.16 1.50 0.15
N LYS A 2 4.70 0.28 -0.18
CA LYS A 2 3.45 0.05 -0.94
C LYS A 2 2.38 -0.61 -0.06
N LEU A 3 1.16 -0.09 -0.11
CA LEU A 3 -0.06 -0.66 0.49
C LEU A 3 -1.07 -0.96 -0.61
N LEU A 4 -2.05 -1.82 -0.32
CA LEU A 4 -3.17 -2.08 -1.20
C LEU A 4 -4.46 -1.57 -0.58
N LEU A 5 -5.24 -0.83 -1.37
CA LEU A 5 -6.60 -0.40 -1.07
C LEU A 5 -7.57 -1.20 -1.94
N CYS A 6 -8.56 -1.83 -1.32
CA CYS A 6 -9.70 -2.38 -2.03
C CYS A 6 -10.79 -1.31 -2.16
N LYS A 7 -11.11 -0.87 -3.37
CA LYS A 7 -12.19 0.11 -3.59
C LYS A 7 -13.59 -0.41 -3.24
N LYS A 8 -13.78 -1.73 -3.11
CA LYS A 8 -15.07 -2.36 -2.81
C LYS A 8 -15.40 -2.31 -1.32
N CYS A 9 -14.51 -2.80 -0.46
CA CYS A 9 -14.71 -2.78 1.00
C CYS A 9 -13.97 -1.65 1.73
N GLN A 10 -13.16 -0.85 1.02
CA GLN A 10 -12.35 0.24 1.56
C GLN A 10 -11.21 -0.19 2.51
N ASP A 11 -10.93 -1.48 2.59
CA ASP A 11 -9.81 -2.00 3.37
C ASP A 11 -8.46 -1.55 2.77
N VAL A 12 -7.58 -1.07 3.64
CA VAL A 12 -6.20 -0.65 3.33
C VAL A 12 -5.25 -1.51 4.14
N PHE A 13 -4.44 -2.32 3.43
CA PHE A 13 -3.57 -3.28 4.10
C PHE A 13 -2.16 -3.28 3.52
N LYS A 14 -1.19 -3.60 4.39
CA LYS A 14 0.19 -3.82 3.98
C LYS A 14 0.34 -5.13 3.23
N LEU A 15 1.19 -5.13 2.21
CA LEU A 15 1.66 -6.31 1.50
C LEU A 15 2.82 -6.96 2.28
N CYS A 16 3.01 -8.26 2.10
CA CYS A 16 4.09 -9.04 2.71
C CYS A 16 4.89 -9.78 1.63
N ILE A 17 6.17 -10.05 1.89
CA ILE A 17 7.01 -10.86 0.97
C ILE A 17 6.51 -12.29 0.99
N GLY A 18 6.24 -12.86 -0.20
CA GLY A 18 5.87 -14.27 -0.39
C GLY A 18 4.54 -14.70 0.23
N ILE A 19 3.78 -13.78 0.85
CA ILE A 19 2.51 -14.08 1.52
C ILE A 19 1.40 -13.29 0.85
N ASN A 20 0.52 -13.97 0.13
CA ASN A 20 -0.65 -13.34 -0.47
C ASN A 20 -1.63 -12.90 0.63
N LYS A 21 -1.86 -11.59 0.71
CA LYS A 21 -2.79 -11.00 1.66
C LYS A 21 -4.04 -10.53 0.95
N TYR A 22 -5.18 -10.70 1.60
CA TYR A 22 -6.49 -10.35 1.09
C TYR A 22 -7.06 -9.16 1.85
N CYS A 23 -7.89 -8.38 1.17
CA CYS A 23 -8.77 -7.43 1.84
C CYS A 23 -9.89 -8.16 2.60
N GLU A 24 -10.61 -7.43 3.46
CA GLU A 24 -11.75 -7.97 4.24
C GLU A 24 -12.84 -8.65 3.40
N CYS A 25 -13.09 -8.20 2.16
CA CYS A 25 -14.08 -8.84 1.27
C CYS A 25 -13.48 -9.87 0.30
N GLU A 26 -12.18 -10.15 0.41
CA GLU A 26 -11.41 -11.12 -0.40
C GLU A 26 -11.33 -10.85 -1.91
N GLU A 27 -11.88 -9.72 -2.38
CA GLU A 27 -11.95 -9.32 -3.81
C GLU A 27 -10.70 -8.56 -4.29
N SER A 28 -9.73 -8.36 -3.41
CA SER A 28 -8.44 -7.76 -3.73
C SER A 28 -7.36 -8.40 -2.90
N SER A 29 -6.25 -8.77 -3.54
CA SER A 29 -5.12 -9.36 -2.85
C SER A 29 -3.79 -8.95 -3.47
N GLY A 30 -2.70 -9.23 -2.75
CA GLY A 30 -1.38 -9.08 -3.30
C GLY A 30 -0.28 -9.44 -2.33
N PHE A 31 0.95 -9.43 -2.85
CA PHE A 31 2.17 -9.69 -2.10
C PHE A 31 3.37 -9.02 -2.77
N TYR A 32 4.45 -8.88 -2.01
CA TYR A 32 5.77 -8.53 -2.55
C TYR A 32 6.44 -9.79 -3.10
N GLU A 33 7.08 -9.67 -4.27
CA GLU A 33 8.06 -10.65 -4.73
C GLU A 33 9.28 -10.66 -3.78
N ASP A 34 10.14 -11.68 -3.91
CA ASP A 34 11.27 -11.91 -3.00
C ASP A 34 12.30 -10.78 -2.96
N ASP A 35 12.32 -9.92 -3.97
CA ASP A 35 13.19 -8.74 -4.01
C ASP A 35 12.75 -7.58 -3.09
N GLY A 36 11.55 -7.69 -2.49
CA GLY A 36 10.98 -6.66 -1.61
C GLY A 36 10.63 -5.34 -2.30
N LEU A 37 10.70 -5.28 -3.64
CA LEU A 37 10.45 -4.09 -4.44
C LEU A 37 9.21 -4.27 -5.31
N ASN A 38 9.13 -5.36 -6.05
CA ASN A 38 8.05 -5.64 -6.98
C ASN A 38 6.85 -6.21 -6.22
N VAL A 39 5.64 -5.82 -6.64
CA VAL A 39 4.40 -6.33 -6.07
C VAL A 39 3.53 -6.96 -7.14
N ILE A 40 2.90 -8.07 -6.80
CA ILE A 40 1.86 -8.71 -7.59
C ILE A 40 0.53 -8.40 -6.90
N ILE A 41 -0.44 -7.92 -7.67
CA ILE A 41 -1.77 -7.58 -7.19
C ILE A 41 -2.85 -8.26 -8.02
N LEU A 42 -3.93 -8.68 -7.36
CA LEU A 42 -5.08 -9.35 -7.96
C LEU A 42 -6.38 -8.63 -7.56
N GLY A 43 -7.37 -8.69 -8.44
CA GLY A 43 -8.71 -8.12 -8.24
C GLY A 43 -8.91 -6.75 -8.88
N GLU A 44 -10.09 -6.53 -9.47
CA GLU A 44 -10.43 -5.31 -10.21
C GLU A 44 -10.55 -4.05 -9.32
N TYR A 45 -10.77 -4.27 -8.02
CA TYR A 45 -10.94 -3.21 -7.04
C TYR A 45 -9.62 -2.77 -6.40
N ALA A 46 -8.50 -3.45 -6.71
CA ALA A 46 -7.20 -3.20 -6.10
C ALA A 46 -6.57 -1.89 -6.60
N VAL A 47 -6.11 -1.06 -5.66
CA VAL A 47 -5.37 0.19 -5.91
C VAL A 47 -4.12 0.20 -5.04
N VAL A 48 -2.96 0.41 -5.64
CA VAL A 48 -1.70 0.49 -4.88
C VAL A 48 -1.45 1.92 -4.41
N ILE A 49 -1.20 2.07 -3.12
CA ILE A 49 -0.85 3.34 -2.46
C ILE A 49 0.64 3.32 -2.12
N GLY A 50 1.34 4.37 -2.49
CA GLY A 50 2.71 4.62 -2.08
C GLY A 50 2.75 5.54 -0.86
N PHE A 51 3.53 5.18 0.16
CA PHE A 51 3.99 6.12 1.19
C PHE A 51 5.39 6.60 0.85
N ASN A 52 5.60 7.92 0.92
CA ASN A 52 6.94 8.48 0.97
C ASN A 52 7.51 8.21 2.37
N ASN A 53 8.47 7.28 2.42
CA ASN A 53 9.08 6.84 3.68
C ASN A 53 9.79 7.97 4.41
N GLU A 54 10.41 8.91 3.69
CA GLU A 54 11.13 10.04 4.31
C GLU A 54 10.15 10.93 5.07
N SER A 55 9.05 11.34 4.42
CA SER A 55 8.01 12.15 5.07
C SER A 55 7.32 11.42 6.22
N LEU A 56 7.19 10.09 6.14
CA LEU A 56 6.61 9.30 7.23
C LEU A 56 7.55 9.25 8.43
N VAL A 57 8.84 9.04 8.21
CA VAL A 57 9.84 9.02 9.30
C VAL A 57 9.88 10.39 9.98
N GLU A 58 9.89 11.48 9.22
CA GLU A 58 9.86 12.83 9.76
C GLU A 58 8.58 13.08 10.58
N ALA A 59 7.42 12.70 10.06
CA ALA A 59 6.15 12.86 10.78
C ALA A 59 6.09 12.05 12.07
N VAL A 60 6.69 10.85 12.10
CA VAL A 60 6.77 10.02 13.31
C VAL A 60 7.74 10.63 14.33
N LEU A 61 8.88 11.15 13.90
CA LEU A 61 9.84 11.80 14.80
C LEU A 61 9.29 13.08 15.43
N ASN A 62 8.42 13.78 14.69
CA ASN A 62 7.78 15.03 15.12
C ASN A 62 6.35 14.82 15.66
N GLN A 63 5.98 13.59 16.03
CA GLN A 63 4.63 13.29 16.51
C GLN A 63 4.29 14.16 17.74
N PRO A 64 3.25 15.02 17.68
CA PRO A 64 2.91 15.90 18.79
C PRO A 64 2.16 15.15 19.90
N ASP A 65 2.30 15.63 21.14
CA ASP A 65 1.57 15.08 22.29
C ASP A 65 0.05 15.29 22.21
N SER A 66 -0.39 16.30 21.46
CA SER A 66 -1.82 16.62 21.25
C SER A 66 -2.06 17.39 19.95
N GLY A 67 -3.30 17.38 19.44
CA GLY A 67 -3.70 18.08 18.21
C GLY A 67 -3.90 17.15 17.02
N LEU A 68 -3.79 17.69 15.80
CA LEU A 68 -4.13 16.99 14.55
C LEU A 68 -3.06 15.98 14.09
N GLY A 69 -1.83 16.07 14.61
CA GLY A 69 -0.69 15.25 14.15
C GLY A 69 0.13 15.91 13.04
N GLU A 70 1.26 15.30 12.69
CA GLU A 70 2.11 15.73 11.56
C GLU A 70 1.71 14.98 10.29
N GLU A 71 1.54 15.71 9.19
CA GLU A 71 1.14 15.12 7.91
C GLU A 71 2.32 14.42 7.23
N PHE A 72 2.04 13.35 6.49
CA PHE A 72 3.01 12.72 5.60
C PHE A 72 2.38 12.41 4.24
N LYS A 73 3.24 12.17 3.24
CA LYS A 73 2.78 12.01 1.87
C LYS A 73 2.46 10.56 1.55
N ALA A 74 1.16 10.29 1.36
CA ALA A 74 0.65 9.16 0.61
C ALA A 74 0.29 9.57 -0.82
N PHE A 75 0.44 8.66 -1.78
CA PHE A 75 0.10 8.92 -3.19
C PHE A 75 -0.39 7.65 -3.89
N ILE A 76 -1.23 7.81 -4.91
CA ILE A 76 -1.67 6.68 -5.72
C ILE A 76 -0.56 6.29 -6.69
N ILE A 77 -0.16 5.02 -6.70
CA ILE A 77 0.80 4.52 -7.68
C ILE A 77 0.10 4.43 -9.05
N PRO A 78 0.72 4.93 -10.13
CA PRO A 78 0.13 4.84 -11.47
C PRO A 78 -0.22 3.41 -11.86
N LYS A 79 -1.31 3.23 -12.63
CA LYS A 79 -1.71 1.92 -13.19
C LYS A 79 -0.59 1.25 -13.98
N GLN A 80 0.26 2.04 -14.64
CA GLN A 80 1.46 1.57 -15.31
C GLN A 80 2.67 1.94 -14.45
N CYS A 81 3.18 0.97 -13.71
CA CYS A 81 4.37 1.12 -12.87
C CYS A 81 5.26 -0.11 -13.04
N GLY A 82 6.55 0.10 -13.31
CA GLY A 82 7.49 -1.02 -13.50
C GLY A 82 7.67 -1.93 -12.28
N THR A 83 7.14 -1.54 -11.12
CA THR A 83 7.22 -2.32 -9.87
C THR A 83 5.87 -2.86 -9.39
N VAL A 84 4.83 -2.81 -10.24
CA VAL A 84 3.49 -3.33 -9.95
C VAL A 84 3.03 -4.20 -11.12
N LYS A 85 2.74 -5.47 -10.84
CA LYS A 85 2.19 -6.43 -11.81
C LYS A 85 0.76 -6.75 -11.44
N HIS A 86 -0.17 -6.57 -12.39
CA HIS A 86 -1.56 -7.01 -12.24
C HIS A 86 -1.69 -8.44 -12.77
N GLN A 87 -2.15 -9.36 -11.92
CA GLN A 87 -2.55 -10.70 -12.34
C GLN A 87 -4.09 -10.79 -12.37
N ASN A 88 -4.59 -11.39 -13.45
CA ASN A 88 -6.01 -11.65 -13.66
C ASN A 88 -6.45 -12.91 -12.93
#